data_AF-A0A931T5B1-F1
#
_entry.id   AF-A0A931T5B1-F1
#
_cell.length_a   1.000
_cell.length_b   1.000
_cell.length_c   1.000
_cell.angle_alpha   90.00
_cell.angle_beta   90.00
_cell.angle_gamma   90.00
#
_symmetry.space_group_name_H-M   'P 1'
#
loop_
_entity.id
_entity.type
_entity.pdbx_description
1 polymer ?
#
loop_
_entity_poly.entity_id
_entity_poly.type
_entity_poly.pdbx_seq_one_letter_code
_entity_poly.pdbx_strand_id
1 'polypeptide(L)'
;MLITDNRDGLLRGDRTHVAKLLTSARPWGGLTLGAYVRFQSGGAWEARGLPSANVSSSSYVAYLEAAGTRRMDDWLNADLLAAYDWSIGGTIVTLEGRLLNAFDDQTELSVDDRLILGRGTEPNNPNFGKATSFSSPRAFSLAAQVRF
;
A
#
# COMPACT_ATOMS: atom_id res chain seq x y z
N MET A 1 15.35 14.07 -25.63
CA MET A 1 14.69 14.20 -24.33
C MET A 1 15.75 14.15 -23.24
N LEU A 2 15.83 15.22 -22.45
CA LEU A 2 16.67 15.28 -21.26
C LEU A 2 16.05 14.43 -20.16
N ILE A 3 16.86 14.02 -19.18
CA ILE A 3 16.36 13.25 -18.06
C ILE A 3 15.35 14.05 -17.20
N THR A 4 15.39 15.38 -17.31
CA THR A 4 14.60 16.36 -16.54
C THR A 4 13.28 16.76 -17.18
N ASP A 5 13.06 16.46 -18.45
CA ASP A 5 11.80 16.77 -19.14
C ASP A 5 10.65 16.06 -18.40
N ASN A 6 9.47 16.69 -18.31
CA ASN A 6 8.26 16.13 -17.69
C ASN A 6 8.37 15.77 -16.19
N ARG A 7 9.40 16.24 -15.47
CA ARG A 7 9.55 15.96 -14.04
C ARG A 7 8.64 16.79 -13.13
N ASP A 8 8.07 17.87 -13.65
CA ASP A 8 7.17 18.72 -12.89
C ASP A 8 5.83 18.00 -12.71
N GLY A 9 5.39 17.82 -11.45
CA GLY A 9 4.13 17.15 -11.13
C GLY A 9 4.17 16.36 -9.81
N LEU A 10 3.18 15.47 -9.62
CA LEU A 10 3.07 14.64 -8.43
C LEU A 10 4.09 13.49 -8.52
N LEU A 11 4.96 13.40 -7.52
CA LEU A 11 5.96 12.33 -7.48
C LEU A 11 5.32 11.00 -7.09
N ARG A 12 5.96 9.88 -7.43
CA ARG A 12 5.46 8.51 -7.17
C ARG A 12 5.13 8.21 -5.69
N GLY A 13 5.75 8.93 -4.76
CA GLY A 13 5.45 8.85 -3.33
C GLY A 13 4.22 9.63 -2.88
N ASP A 14 3.66 10.48 -3.75
CA ASP A 14 2.51 11.32 -3.42
C ASP A 14 1.26 10.46 -3.19
N ARG A 15 0.65 10.69 -2.04
CA ARG A 15 -0.64 10.13 -1.60
C ARG A 15 -1.43 11.30 -1.05
N THR A 16 -2.08 12.08 -1.93
CA THR A 16 -2.62 13.41 -1.61
C THR A 16 -3.54 13.43 -0.38
N HIS A 17 -4.36 12.40 -0.16
CA HIS A 17 -5.17 12.27 1.04
C HIS A 17 -4.91 10.95 1.76
N VAL A 18 -4.67 11.03 3.07
CA VAL A 18 -4.55 9.86 3.94
C VAL A 18 -5.30 10.16 5.23
N ALA A 19 -6.24 9.28 5.59
CA ALA A 19 -6.95 9.34 6.85
C ALA A 19 -6.77 8.02 7.58
N LYS A 20 -6.51 8.08 8.88
CA LYS A 20 -6.37 6.92 9.76
C LYS A 20 -7.20 7.13 11.01
N LEU A 21 -8.03 6.17 11.34
CA LEU A 21 -8.81 6.12 12.57
C LEU A 21 -8.37 4.91 13.39
N LEU A 22 -8.02 5.16 14.64
CA LEU A 22 -7.67 4.13 15.61
C LEU A 22 -8.65 4.24 16.77
N THR A 23 -9.34 3.16 17.08
CA THR A 23 -10.29 3.12 18.18
C THR A 23 -10.16 1.84 18.96
N SER A 24 -10.39 1.93 20.27
CA SER A 24 -10.50 0.79 21.15
C SER A 24 -11.52 1.08 22.25
N ALA A 25 -12.22 0.03 22.68
CA ALA A 25 -13.23 0.10 23.72
C ALA A 25 -13.18 -1.15 24.59
N ARG A 26 -13.57 -0.99 25.85
CA ARG A 26 -13.78 -2.09 26.81
C ARG A 26 -15.24 -2.08 27.25
N PRO A 27 -16.13 -2.70 26.46
CA PRO A 27 -17.56 -2.54 26.69
C PRO A 27 -18.03 -3.25 27.97
N TRP A 28 -17.34 -4.33 28.39
CA TRP A 28 -17.57 -4.98 29.67
C TRP A 28 -16.41 -5.91 30.05
N GLY A 29 -16.25 -6.15 31.36
CA GLY A 29 -15.34 -7.17 31.90
C GLY A 29 -13.92 -7.10 31.33
N GLY A 30 -13.35 -8.27 31.02
CA GLY A 30 -12.03 -8.41 30.42
C GLY A 30 -11.99 -8.22 28.90
N LEU A 31 -13.10 -7.88 28.24
CA LEU A 31 -13.18 -7.76 26.78
C LEU A 31 -12.64 -6.40 26.32
N THR A 32 -11.72 -6.43 25.37
CA THR A 32 -11.23 -5.29 24.60
C THR A 32 -11.57 -5.49 23.13
N LEU A 33 -12.22 -4.51 22.51
CA LEU A 33 -12.46 -4.45 21.07
C LEU A 33 -11.66 -3.28 20.49
N GLY A 34 -11.11 -3.46 19.29
CA GLY A 34 -10.36 -2.41 18.60
C GLY A 34 -10.61 -2.44 17.10
N ALA A 35 -10.42 -1.28 16.47
CA ALA A 35 -10.40 -1.16 15.03
C ALA A 35 -9.35 -0.15 14.58
N TYR A 36 -8.72 -0.46 13.44
CA TYR A 36 -7.87 0.44 12.68
C TYR A 36 -8.50 0.58 11.29
N VAL A 37 -8.86 1.79 10.90
CA VAL A 37 -9.41 2.08 9.56
C VAL A 37 -8.49 3.06 8.87
N ARG A 38 -8.16 2.80 7.61
CA ARG A 38 -7.36 3.69 6.78
C ARG A 38 -8.03 3.91 5.44
N PHE A 39 -8.14 5.18 5.06
CA PHE A 39 -8.31 5.59 3.67
C PHE A 39 -7.01 6.20 3.17
N GLN A 40 -6.63 5.91 1.93
CA GLN A 40 -5.50 6.54 1.27
C GLN A 40 -5.79 6.70 -0.22
N SER A 41 -5.54 7.89 -0.76
CA SER A 41 -5.58 8.11 -2.20
C SER A 41 -4.54 7.25 -2.93
N GLY A 42 -4.88 6.80 -4.13
CA GLY A 42 -3.99 6.05 -4.96
C GLY A 42 -2.70 6.81 -5.29
N GLY A 43 -1.63 6.06 -5.50
CA GLY A 43 -0.33 6.63 -5.81
C GLY A 43 -0.29 7.24 -7.20
N ALA A 44 0.30 8.43 -7.29
CA ALA A 44 0.67 9.03 -8.56
C ALA A 44 1.71 8.15 -9.29
N TRP A 45 1.59 8.04 -10.60
CA TRP A 45 2.58 7.39 -11.45
C TRP A 45 2.55 7.98 -12.86
N GLU A 46 3.56 7.64 -13.65
CA GLU A 46 3.75 8.15 -14.99
C GLU A 46 4.44 7.12 -15.89
N ALA A 47 4.28 7.26 -17.20
CA ALA A 47 5.03 6.49 -18.17
C ALA A 47 6.53 6.81 -18.13
N ARG A 48 7.36 5.77 -18.05
CA ARG A 48 8.82 5.87 -18.02
C ARG A 48 9.49 5.10 -19.15
N GLY A 49 10.63 5.61 -19.58
CA GLY A 49 11.48 5.02 -20.60
C GLY A 49 12.96 5.10 -20.25
N LEU A 50 13.79 4.48 -21.09
CA LEU A 50 15.24 4.67 -21.02
C LEU A 50 15.61 6.09 -21.43
N PRO A 51 16.61 6.71 -20.79
CA PRO A 51 17.12 8.00 -21.22
C PRO A 51 17.85 7.92 -22.58
N SER A 52 18.24 9.09 -23.10
CA SER A 52 19.02 9.21 -24.34
C SER A 52 20.30 8.35 -24.31
N ALA A 53 20.80 7.91 -25.48
CA ALA A 53 21.96 6.99 -25.58
C ALA A 53 23.21 7.64 -25.00
N ASN A 54 23.22 8.97 -25.02
CA ASN A 54 24.32 9.80 -24.54
C ASN A 54 24.25 10.00 -23.01
N VAL A 55 23.26 9.41 -22.32
CA VAL A 55 23.14 9.41 -20.86
C VAL A 55 23.58 8.04 -20.36
N SER A 56 24.61 8.01 -19.51
CA SER A 56 25.11 6.79 -18.87
C SER A 56 24.15 6.30 -17.79
N SER A 57 23.01 5.76 -18.20
CA SER A 57 22.05 5.11 -17.30
C SER A 57 21.27 4.02 -18.02
N SER A 58 21.26 2.84 -17.43
CA SER A 58 20.42 1.70 -17.84
C SER A 58 19.06 1.69 -17.11
N SER A 59 18.76 2.72 -16.33
CA SER A 59 17.52 2.81 -15.55
C SER A 59 16.41 3.50 -16.35
N TYR A 60 15.16 3.12 -16.10
CA TYR A 60 13.98 3.75 -16.69
C TYR A 60 13.62 5.03 -15.93
N VAL A 61 14.38 6.10 -16.20
CA VAL A 61 14.33 7.38 -15.46
C VAL A 61 13.88 8.56 -16.32
N ALA A 62 13.62 8.34 -17.61
CA ALA A 62 13.06 9.36 -18.49
C ALA A 62 11.53 9.36 -18.36
N TYR A 63 10.96 10.52 -18.05
CA TYR A 63 9.52 10.75 -17.89
C TYR A 63 8.86 10.97 -19.26
N LEU A 64 8.20 9.94 -19.81
CA LEU A 64 7.57 10.02 -21.13
C LEU A 64 6.28 10.85 -21.13
N GLU A 65 5.74 11.12 -19.94
CA GLU A 65 4.62 12.02 -19.65
C GLU A 65 4.92 12.75 -18.32
N ALA A 66 4.20 13.84 -18.04
CA ALA A 66 4.40 14.64 -16.82
C ALA A 66 4.27 13.78 -15.54
N ALA A 67 5.06 14.09 -14.52
CA ALA A 67 5.08 13.32 -13.28
C ALA A 67 3.68 13.22 -12.65
N GLY A 68 3.23 12.00 -12.38
CA GLY A 68 1.93 11.77 -11.75
C GLY A 68 0.71 12.08 -12.59
N THR A 69 0.81 12.07 -13.93
CA THR A 69 -0.35 12.18 -14.83
C THR A 69 -1.36 11.06 -14.69
N ARG A 70 -0.97 9.95 -14.05
CA ARG A 70 -1.82 8.81 -13.78
C ARG A 70 -1.88 8.55 -12.28
N ARG A 71 -2.94 7.86 -11.87
CA ARG A 71 -3.17 7.48 -10.48
C ARG A 71 -3.62 6.03 -10.40
N MET A 72 -3.14 5.33 -9.37
CA MET A 72 -3.72 4.05 -8.96
C MET A 72 -5.06 4.29 -8.26
N ASP A 73 -5.78 3.23 -7.96
CA ASP A 73 -7.03 3.32 -7.22
C ASP A 73 -6.81 3.75 -5.76
N ASP A 74 -7.81 4.45 -5.21
CA ASP A 74 -7.87 4.76 -3.79
C ASP A 74 -8.11 3.49 -2.97
N TRP A 75 -7.58 3.46 -1.76
CA TRP A 75 -7.60 2.26 -0.91
C TRP A 75 -8.26 2.55 0.45
N LEU A 76 -9.36 1.84 0.73
CA LEU A 76 -9.99 1.77 2.05
C LEU A 76 -9.73 0.40 2.68
N ASN A 77 -9.21 0.39 3.90
CA ASN A 77 -8.89 -0.83 4.62
C ASN A 77 -9.31 -0.71 6.09
N ALA A 78 -9.73 -1.84 6.66
CA ALA A 78 -10.09 -1.95 8.06
C ALA A 78 -9.49 -3.21 8.68
N ASP A 79 -8.85 -3.07 9.83
CA ASP A 79 -8.38 -4.17 10.67
C ASP A 79 -9.16 -4.14 11.99
N LEU A 80 -9.58 -5.31 12.46
CA LEU A 80 -10.34 -5.47 13.70
C LEU A 80 -9.54 -6.28 14.71
N LEU A 81 -9.73 -5.96 15.99
CA LEU A 81 -9.11 -6.64 17.12
C LEU A 81 -10.17 -6.98 18.15
N ALA A 82 -10.07 -8.18 18.72
CA ALA A 82 -10.79 -8.57 19.92
C ALA A 82 -9.81 -9.27 20.87
N ALA A 83 -9.76 -8.85 22.12
CA ALA A 83 -8.95 -9.49 23.15
C ALA A 83 -9.78 -9.71 24.42
N TYR A 84 -9.50 -10.78 25.15
CA TYR A 84 -10.18 -11.07 26.41
C TYR A 84 -9.17 -11.49 27.49
N ASP A 85 -9.29 -10.88 28.66
CA ASP A 85 -8.48 -11.18 29.84
C ASP A 85 -9.24 -12.14 30.79
N TRP A 86 -8.68 -13.33 31.01
CA TRP A 86 -9.09 -14.26 32.08
C TRP A 86 -8.16 -14.14 33.28
N SER A 87 -8.71 -13.87 34.46
CA SER A 87 -7.98 -13.93 35.73
C SER A 87 -8.13 -15.31 36.36
N ILE A 88 -7.03 -16.06 36.50
CA ILE A 88 -6.99 -17.42 37.04
C ILE A 88 -5.94 -17.46 38.15
N GLY A 89 -6.38 -17.50 39.41
CA GLY A 89 -5.48 -17.70 40.55
C GLY A 89 -4.35 -16.68 40.69
N GLY A 90 -4.60 -15.40 40.37
CA GLY A 90 -3.60 -14.33 40.40
C GLY A 90 -2.82 -14.17 39.08
N THR A 91 -2.91 -15.13 38.16
CA THR A 91 -2.37 -15.04 36.79
C THR A 91 -3.42 -14.44 35.85
N ILE A 92 -3.00 -13.57 34.93
CA ILE A 92 -3.87 -13.09 33.84
C ILE A 92 -3.45 -13.75 32.52
N VAL A 93 -4.41 -14.37 31.84
CA VAL A 93 -4.27 -14.90 30.49
C VAL A 93 -5.07 -13.99 29.55
N THR A 94 -4.40 -13.37 28.58
CA THR A 94 -5.05 -12.62 27.50
C THR A 94 -5.05 -13.46 26.23
N LEU A 95 -6.21 -13.71 25.63
CA LEU A 95 -6.30 -14.19 24.25
C LEU A 95 -6.64 -13.00 23.36
N GLU A 96 -5.90 -12.83 22.27
CA GLU A 96 -6.14 -11.79 21.28
C GLU A 96 -6.35 -12.43 19.90
N GLY A 97 -7.36 -11.95 19.20
CA GLY A 97 -7.59 -12.23 17.79
C GLY A 97 -7.65 -10.95 16.98
N ARG A 98 -7.04 -10.99 15.80
CA ARG A 98 -7.07 -9.91 14.81
C ARG A 98 -7.59 -10.42 13.48
N LEU A 99 -8.46 -9.64 12.86
CA LEU A 99 -8.88 -9.75 11.47
C LEU A 99 -8.23 -8.59 10.71
N LEU A 100 -7.25 -8.90 9.87
CA LEU A 100 -6.58 -7.95 9.00
C LEU A 100 -7.27 -7.91 7.65
N ASN A 101 -7.42 -6.72 7.07
CA ASN A 101 -8.16 -6.49 5.83
C ASN A 101 -9.58 -7.10 5.86
N ALA A 102 -10.41 -6.56 6.73
CA ALA A 102 -11.78 -6.99 6.95
C ALA A 102 -12.65 -6.90 5.68
N PHE A 103 -12.34 -6.02 4.74
CA PHE A 103 -13.05 -5.93 3.45
C PHE A 103 -12.57 -6.93 2.40
N ASP A 104 -11.43 -7.59 2.63
CA ASP A 104 -10.78 -8.50 1.67
C ASP A 104 -10.51 -7.85 0.30
N ASP A 105 -10.17 -6.55 0.32
CA ASP A 105 -9.87 -5.79 -0.88
C ASP A 105 -8.35 -5.82 -1.17
N GLN A 106 -7.98 -6.13 -2.41
CA GLN A 106 -6.59 -6.19 -2.88
C GLN A 106 -6.34 -5.07 -3.88
N THR A 107 -6.00 -3.90 -3.36
CA THR A 107 -5.71 -2.72 -4.18
C THR A 107 -4.27 -2.77 -4.71
N GLU A 108 -4.07 -2.28 -5.92
CA GLU A 108 -2.77 -2.15 -6.55
C GLU A 108 -1.88 -1.16 -5.76
N LEU A 109 -0.66 -1.59 -5.39
CA LEU A 109 0.29 -0.74 -4.65
C LEU A 109 1.40 -0.19 -5.54
N SER A 110 1.64 -0.85 -6.67
CA SER A 110 2.56 -0.41 -7.71
C SER A 110 2.14 -0.96 -9.06
N VAL A 111 2.49 -0.24 -10.13
CA VAL A 111 2.29 -0.67 -11.53
C VAL A 111 3.61 -0.74 -12.26
N ASP A 112 3.65 -1.45 -13.39
CA ASP A 112 4.75 -1.36 -14.34
C ASP A 112 4.64 -0.06 -15.14
N ASP A 113 5.46 0.91 -14.75
CA ASP A 113 5.52 2.23 -15.35
C ASP A 113 6.39 2.27 -16.62
N ARG A 114 7.05 1.17 -16.99
CA ARG A 114 7.95 1.13 -18.14
C ARG A 114 7.14 1.01 -19.42
N LEU A 115 7.04 2.06 -20.22
CA LEU A 115 6.37 1.98 -21.52
C LEU A 115 7.30 1.42 -22.61
N ILE A 116 8.59 1.71 -22.49
CA ILE A 116 9.63 1.36 -23.46
C ILE A 116 10.77 0.65 -22.72
N LEU A 117 11.10 -0.58 -23.12
CA LEU A 117 12.13 -1.45 -22.54
C LEU A 117 13.51 -1.34 -23.22
N GLY A 118 13.67 -0.51 -24.26
CA GLY A 118 14.87 -0.52 -25.11
C GLY A 118 14.85 0.47 -26.28
N ARG A 119 15.95 0.54 -27.05
CA ARG A 119 16.04 1.37 -28.28
C ARG A 119 15.65 0.55 -29.52
N GLY A 120 14.61 0.99 -30.23
CA GLY A 120 14.20 0.42 -31.51
C GLY A 120 12.72 0.00 -31.62
N THR A 121 11.87 0.34 -30.66
CA THR A 121 10.48 -0.13 -30.64
C THR A 121 9.51 0.96 -30.19
N GLU A 122 8.43 1.15 -30.96
CA GLU A 122 7.12 1.66 -30.50
C GLU A 122 6.70 0.92 -29.20
N PRO A 123 5.80 1.47 -28.35
CA PRO A 123 5.49 0.94 -27.03
C PRO A 123 5.61 -0.59 -26.93
N ASN A 124 6.61 -1.10 -26.20
CA ASN A 124 7.01 -2.51 -26.30
C ASN A 124 6.86 -3.28 -24.99
N ASN A 125 6.35 -2.63 -23.94
CA ASN A 125 6.01 -3.32 -22.71
C ASN A 125 4.53 -3.74 -22.72
N PRO A 126 4.21 -5.04 -22.89
CA PRO A 126 2.84 -5.53 -22.81
C PRO A 126 2.26 -5.49 -21.39
N ASN A 127 3.08 -5.20 -20.38
CA ASN A 127 2.66 -5.07 -18.99
C ASN A 127 2.54 -3.62 -18.52
N PHE A 128 2.77 -2.64 -19.40
CA PHE A 128 2.65 -1.23 -19.04
C PHE A 128 1.28 -0.94 -18.41
N GLY A 129 1.29 -0.33 -17.23
CA GLY A 129 0.11 -0.01 -16.43
C GLY A 129 -0.52 -1.18 -15.68
N LYS A 130 0.01 -2.40 -15.80
CA LYS A 130 -0.45 -3.53 -14.98
C LYS A 130 0.18 -3.47 -13.59
N ALA A 131 -0.59 -3.86 -12.59
CA ALA A 131 -0.09 -4.02 -11.23
C ALA A 131 1.13 -4.95 -11.15
N THR A 132 2.12 -4.53 -10.36
CA THR A 132 3.30 -5.30 -10.00
C THR A 132 3.32 -5.71 -8.53
N SER A 133 2.48 -5.08 -7.71
CA SER A 133 2.22 -5.51 -6.33
C SER A 133 0.82 -5.10 -5.90
N PHE A 134 0.28 -5.84 -4.93
CA PHE A 134 -1.05 -5.66 -4.37
C PHE A 134 -0.98 -5.60 -2.84
N SER A 135 -1.98 -5.01 -2.21
CA SER A 135 -2.15 -5.08 -0.76
C SER A 135 -2.36 -6.52 -0.29
N SER A 136 -2.02 -6.80 0.96
CA SER A 136 -2.19 -8.13 1.53
C SER A 136 -3.68 -8.54 1.55
N PRO A 137 -4.00 -9.82 1.27
CA PRO A 137 -5.36 -10.33 1.39
C PRO A 137 -5.83 -10.34 2.85
N ARG A 138 -7.11 -10.65 3.08
CA ARG A 138 -7.61 -10.89 4.43
C ARG A 138 -6.77 -11.94 5.16
N ALA A 139 -6.40 -11.63 6.40
CA ALA A 139 -5.63 -12.53 7.25
C ALA A 139 -6.15 -12.53 8.68
N PHE A 140 -5.91 -13.64 9.39
CA PHE A 140 -6.24 -13.78 10.80
C PHE A 140 -4.97 -13.99 11.61
N SER A 141 -4.86 -13.32 12.75
CA SER A 141 -3.77 -13.52 13.70
C SER A 141 -4.35 -13.82 15.08
N LEU A 142 -3.77 -14.79 15.77
CA LEU A 142 -4.14 -15.17 17.13
C LEU A 142 -2.88 -15.10 18.00
N ALA A 143 -3.02 -14.55 19.20
CA ALA A 143 -1.95 -14.46 20.18
C ALA A 143 -2.48 -14.76 21.58
N ALA A 144 -1.62 -15.30 22.44
CA ALA A 144 -1.90 -15.48 23.86
C ALA A 144 -0.77 -14.86 24.68
N GLN A 145 -1.13 -14.13 25.73
CA GLN A 145 -0.20 -13.54 26.69
C GLN A 145 -0.52 -14.05 28.10
N VAL A 146 0.51 -14.40 28.87
CA VAL A 146 0.39 -14.78 30.27
C VAL A 146 1.15 -13.77 31.13
N ARG A 147 0.51 -13.26 32.17
CA ARG A 147 1.08 -12.30 33.14
C ARG A 147 0.93 -12.88 34.56
N PHE A 148 2.03 -12.93 35.31
CA PHE A 148 2.10 -13.48 36.67
C PHE A 148 2.09 -12.38 37.74
#